data_AF-A0A151UF75-F1
#
_entry.id   AF-A0A151UF75-F1
#
_cell.length_a   1.000
_cell.length_b   1.000
_cell.length_c   1.000
_cell.angle_alpha   90.00
_cell.angle_beta   90.00
_cell.angle_gamma   90.00
#
_symmetry.space_group_name_H-M   'P 1'
#
loop_
_entity.id
_entity.type
_entity.pdbx_description
1 polymer ?
#
loop_
_entity_poly.entity_id
_entity_poly.type
_entity_poly.pdbx_seq_one_letter_code
_entity_poly.pdbx_strand_id
1 'polypeptide(L)' 'CRYEDVNHYEEKAPHAKKAHPWPDHFFPLHVAIGAAGQNSKAKLIHSSIDLGSLSYASYQFTSADS' A
#
# COMPACT_ATOMS: atom_id res chain seq x y z
N CYS A 1 -9.03 7.11 6.93
CA CYS A 1 -8.12 6.01 6.57
C CYS A 1 -7.41 6.40 5.27
N ARG A 2 -6.10 6.21 5.12
CA ARG A 2 -5.34 6.57 3.90
C ARG A 2 -5.66 5.68 2.68
N TYR A 3 -6.78 4.96 2.71
CA TYR A 3 -7.18 4.02 1.65
C TYR A 3 -7.33 4.71 0.29
N GLU A 4 -7.97 5.89 0.28
CA GLU A 4 -8.11 6.65 -0.95
C GLU A 4 -6.79 7.19 -1.50
N ASP A 5 -5.74 7.26 -0.68
CA ASP A 5 -4.42 7.66 -1.14
C ASP A 5 -3.70 6.51 -1.85
N VAL A 6 -3.97 5.28 -1.44
CA VAL A 6 -3.50 4.07 -2.13
C VAL A 6 -4.24 3.88 -3.44
N ASN A 7 -5.59 3.99 -3.43
CA ASN A 7 -6.40 3.81 -4.65
C ASN A 7 -6.12 4.85 -5.74
N HIS A 8 -5.78 6.08 -5.34
CA HIS A 8 -5.44 7.17 -6.27
C HIS A 8 -3.94 7.51 -6.20
N TYR A 9 -3.08 6.51 -5.97
CA TYR A 9 -1.65 6.76 -5.75
C TYR A 9 -0.98 7.45 -6.95
N GLU A 10 -1.45 7.22 -8.17
CA GLU A 10 -0.91 7.87 -9.37
C GLU A 10 -1.08 9.39 -9.35
N GLU A 11 -2.21 9.87 -8.80
CA GLU A 11 -2.54 11.28 -8.72
C GLU A 11 -2.02 11.93 -7.45
N LYS A 12 -2.05 11.19 -6.33
CA LYS A 12 -1.76 11.72 -4.99
C LYS A 12 -0.30 11.59 -4.57
N ALA A 13 0.45 10.62 -5.11
CA ALA A 13 1.86 10.50 -4.77
C ALA A 13 2.71 11.44 -5.63
N PRO A 14 3.66 12.21 -5.04
CA PRO A 14 4.41 13.24 -5.76
C PRO A 14 5.22 12.71 -6.94
N HIS A 15 5.62 11.43 -6.90
CA HIS A 15 6.47 10.79 -7.91
C HIS A 15 6.01 9.35 -8.25
N ALA A 16 4.70 9.12 -8.34
CA ALA A 16 4.12 7.79 -8.54
C ALA A 16 4.76 6.99 -9.68
N LYS A 17 4.82 7.58 -10.88
CA LYS A 17 5.40 6.93 -12.08
C LYS A 17 6.92 6.76 -12.02
N LYS A 18 7.63 7.49 -11.15
CA LYS A 18 9.06 7.27 -10.92
C LYS A 18 9.29 6.06 -10.03
N ALA A 19 8.45 5.88 -9.00
CA ALA A 19 8.51 4.73 -8.10
C ALA A 19 7.95 3.45 -8.73
N HIS A 20 6.85 3.60 -9.49
CA HIS A 20 6.15 2.53 -10.19
C HIS A 20 5.85 2.97 -11.63
N PRO A 21 6.82 2.84 -12.56
CA PRO A 21 6.59 3.11 -13.99
C PRO A 21 5.43 2.28 -14.55
N TRP A 22 5.35 1.05 -14.05
CA TRP A 22 4.24 0.12 -14.25
C TRP A 22 3.65 -0.23 -12.88
N PRO A 23 2.32 -0.37 -12.78
CA PRO A 23 1.61 -0.55 -11.52
C PRO A 23 1.71 -1.98 -10.92
N ASP A 24 2.36 -2.92 -11.63
CA ASP A 24 2.27 -4.36 -11.36
C ASP A 24 2.60 -4.75 -9.91
N HIS A 25 3.68 -4.19 -9.36
CA HIS A 25 4.13 -4.48 -7.99
C HIS A 25 3.34 -3.74 -6.92
N PHE A 26 2.51 -2.76 -7.28
CA PHE A 26 1.69 -1.98 -6.35
C PHE A 26 0.25 -2.54 -6.23
N PHE A 27 -0.22 -3.31 -7.21
CA PHE A 27 -1.54 -3.96 -7.17
C PHE A 27 -1.78 -4.92 -5.99
N PRO A 28 -0.80 -5.71 -5.50
CA PRO A 28 -1.02 -6.59 -4.36
C PRO A 28 -1.52 -5.84 -3.12
N LEU A 29 -1.08 -4.59 -2.92
CA LEU A 29 -1.53 -3.76 -1.81
C LEU A 29 -3.02 -3.41 -1.92
N HIS A 30 -3.50 -3.10 -3.12
CA HIS A 30 -4.93 -2.83 -3.36
C HIS A 30 -5.80 -4.05 -3.07
N VAL A 31 -5.36 -5.24 -3.50
CA VAL A 31 -6.07 -6.50 -3.23
C VAL A 31 -6.15 -6.75 -1.73
N ALA A 32 -5.04 -6.61 -1.00
CA ALA A 32 -5.00 -6.83 0.45
C ALA A 32 -5.92 -5.87 1.21
N ILE A 33 -5.93 -4.58 0.85
CA ILE A 33 -6.82 -3.62 1.53
C ILE A 33 -8.28 -3.87 1.16
N GLY A 34 -8.58 -4.15 -0.11
CA GLY A 34 -9.93 -4.48 -0.55
C GLY A 34 -10.49 -5.71 0.15
N ALA A 35 -9.67 -6.76 0.31
CA ALA A 35 -10.05 -7.98 1.02
C ALA A 35 -10.24 -7.77 2.53
N ALA A 36 -9.50 -6.84 3.15
CA ALA A 36 -9.65 -6.55 4.57
C ALA A 36 -10.99 -5.88 4.91
N GLY A 37 -11.64 -5.25 3.93
CA GLY A 37 -12.95 -4.64 4.07
C GLY A 37 -12.92 -3.26 4.71
N GLN A 38 -14.11 -2.64 4.78
CA GLN A 38 -14.30 -1.31 5.33
C GLN A 38 -13.96 -1.29 6.83
N ASN A 39 -13.40 -0.18 7.32
CA ASN A 39 -12.96 0.00 8.71
C ASN A 39 -11.85 -0.96 9.20
N SER A 40 -11.25 -1.73 8.30
CA SER A 40 -10.09 -2.57 8.61
C SER A 40 -8.95 -1.76 9.24
N LYS A 41 -8.20 -2.42 10.11
CA LYS A 41 -7.00 -1.86 10.76
C LYS A 41 -5.76 -2.33 10.01
N ALA A 42 -4.88 -1.38 9.70
CA ALA A 42 -3.57 -1.68 9.15
C ALA A 42 -2.50 -1.54 10.23
N LYS A 43 -1.59 -2.51 10.33
CA LYS A 43 -0.42 -2.47 11.19
C LYS A 43 0.84 -2.58 10.34
N LEU A 44 1.77 -1.64 10.51
CA LEU A 44 3.10 -1.74 9.92
C LEU A 44 3.90 -2.81 10.68
N ILE A 45 4.37 -3.82 9.97
CA ILE A 45 5.15 -4.94 10.52
C ILE A 45 6.64 -4.72 10.31
N HIS A 46 7.01 -4.17 9.15
CA HIS A 46 8.39 -3.89 8.80
C HIS A 46 8.47 -2.69 7.86
N SER A 47 9.52 -1.89 7.97
CA SER A 47 9.79 -0.76 7.08
C SER A 47 11.29 -0.54 6.99
N SER A 48 11.86 -0.89 5.84
CA SER A 48 13.23 -0.58 5.45
C SER A 48 13.26 -0.24 3.97
N ILE A 49 14.32 0.47 3.56
CA ILE A 49 14.61 0.79 2.17
C ILE A 49 16.05 0.40 1.89
N ASP A 50 16.24 -0.48 0.92
CA ASP A 50 17.56 -0.85 0.41
C ASP A 50 17.76 -0.35 -1.02
N LEU A 51 19.00 -0.40 -1.50
CA LEU A 51 19.36 -0.07 -2.88
C LEU A 51 18.83 1.32 -3.33
N GLY A 52 18.71 2.25 -2.36
CA GLY A 52 18.21 3.62 -2.55
C GLY A 52 16.72 3.76 -2.86
N SER A 53 16.00 2.70 -3.21
CA SER A 53 14.60 2.78 -3.68
C SER A 53 13.75 1.52 -3.46
N LEU A 54 14.35 0.40 -3.06
CA LEU A 54 13.64 -0.86 -2.85
C LEU A 54 13.02 -0.88 -1.44
N SER A 55 11.72 -0.64 -1.37
CA SER A 55 10.96 -0.64 -0.11
C SER A 55 10.56 -2.06 0.30
N TYR A 56 10.78 -2.39 1.57
CA TYR A 56 10.28 -3.61 2.22
C TYR A 56 9.13 -3.32 3.19
N ALA A 57 8.40 -2.22 2.98
CA ALA A 57 7.25 -1.87 3.79
C ALA A 57 6.22 -3.02 3.75
N SER A 58 6.00 -3.64 4.91
CA SER A 58 5.14 -4.81 5.07
C SER A 58 4.02 -4.48 6.04
N TYR A 59 2.77 -4.73 5.62
CA TYR A 59 1.59 -4.38 6.40
C TYR A 59 0.72 -5.61 6.67
N GLN A 60 0.20 -5.69 7.88
CA GLN A 60 -0.85 -6.62 8.25
C GLN A 60 -2.19 -5.88 8.27
N PHE A 61 -3.20 -6.45 7.63
CA PHE A 61 -4.56 -5.95 7.70
C PHE A 61 -5.41 -6.89 8.56
N THR A 62 -6.24 -6.31 9.42
CA THR A 62 -7.23 -7.04 10.22
C THR A 62 -8.60 -6.47 9.89
N SER A 63 -9.52 -7.33 9.50
CA SER A 63 -10.89 -6.93 9.20
C SER A 63 -11.58 -6.42 10.47
N ALA A 64 -12.49 -5.46 10.32
CA ALA A 64 -13.29 -4.95 11.43
C ALA A 64 -14.38 -5.94 11.87
N ASP A 65 -14.73 -6.88 11.01
CA ASP A 65 -15.83 -7.84 11.20
C ASP A 65 -15.35 -9.19 11.78
N SER A 66 -14.12 -9.24 12.28
CA SER A 66 -13.50 -10.45 12.87
C SER A 66 -13.70 -10.55 14.38
#